data_AF-A0A7X8AVW7-F1
#
_entry.id   AF-A0A7X8AVW7-F1
#
_cell.length_a   1.000
_cell.length_b   1.000
_cell.length_c   1.000
_cell.angle_alpha   90.00
_cell.angle_beta   90.00
_cell.angle_gamma   90.00
#
_symmetry.space_group_name_H-M   'P 1'
#
loop_
_entity.id
_entity.type
_entity.pdbx_description
1 polymer ?
#
loop_
_entity_poly.entity_id
_entity_poly.type
_entity_poly.pdbx_seq_one_letter_code
_entity_poly.pdbx_strand_id
1 'polypeptide(L)' 'DKDRIKHILENQVYGFAPSEIIYNIATRFIFGNFGDEISRENFQHVDTTPYAKEGNLQKIIDEKFGK' A
#
# COMPACT_ATOMS: atom_id res chain seq x y z
N ASP A 1 -7.49 -5.50 20.72
CA ASP A 1 -7.40 -6.22 19.43
C ASP A 1 -7.63 -5.36 18.20
N LYS A 2 -8.76 -4.63 18.10
CA LYS A 2 -9.01 -3.72 16.98
C LYS A 2 -7.90 -2.68 16.78
N ASP A 3 -7.42 -2.05 17.85
CA ASP A 3 -6.33 -1.05 17.77
C ASP A 3 -5.01 -1.66 17.27
N ARG A 4 -4.72 -2.90 17.67
CA ARG A 4 -3.53 -3.61 17.20
C ARG A 4 -3.63 -3.91 15.71
N ILE A 5 -4.79 -4.36 15.24
CA ILE A 5 -5.02 -4.63 13.82
C ILE A 5 -4.95 -3.33 13.01
N LYS A 6 -5.58 -2.26 13.50
CA LYS A 6 -5.47 -0.93 12.90
C LYS A 6 -4.02 -0.49 12.77
N HIS A 7 -3.24 -0.59 13.84
CA HIS A 7 -1.81 -0.23 13.80
C HIS A 7 -1.02 -1.05 12.77
N ILE A 8 -1.24 -2.36 12.70
CA ILE A 8 -0.60 -3.24 11.70
C ILE A 8 -0.97 -2.79 10.28
N LEU A 9 -2.25 -2.57 10.04
CA LEU A 9 -2.78 -2.22 8.72
C LEU A 9 -2.40 -0.81 8.27
N GLU A 10 -2.08 0.11 9.17
CA GLU A 10 -1.68 1.50 8.81
C GLU A 10 -0.16 1.70 8.77
N ASN A 11 0.60 0.95 9.57
CA ASN A 11 2.03 1.25 9.83
C ASN A 11 2.98 0.10 9.54
N GLN A 12 2.49 -1.11 9.22
CA GLN A 12 3.36 -2.28 9.02
C GLN A 12 3.14 -2.96 7.68
N VAL A 13 1.91 -2.91 7.14
CA VAL A 13 1.62 -3.40 5.80
C VAL A 13 1.90 -2.27 4.81
N TYR A 14 2.72 -2.53 3.79
CA TYR A 14 2.94 -1.58 2.69
C TYR A 14 2.82 -2.32 1.38
N GLY A 15 2.40 -1.62 0.33
CA GLY A 15 2.33 -2.26 -0.98
C GLY A 15 2.09 -1.31 -2.13
N PHE A 16 2.44 -1.84 -3.30
CA PHE A 16 2.17 -1.23 -4.58
C PHE A 16 1.30 -2.17 -5.40
N ALA A 17 0.31 -1.62 -6.09
CA ALA A 17 -0.46 -2.35 -7.10
C ALA A 17 -0.27 -1.66 -8.46
N PRO A 18 0.00 -2.41 -9.55
CA PRO A 18 0.37 -1.83 -10.83
C PRO A 18 -0.81 -1.39 -11.70
N SER A 19 -2.02 -1.86 -11.40
CA SER A 19 -3.23 -1.53 -12.16
C SER A 19 -4.40 -1.27 -11.23
N GLU A 20 -5.36 -0.48 -11.72
CA GLU A 20 -6.53 -0.07 -10.94
C GLU A 20 -7.35 -1.27 -10.49
N ILE A 21 -7.52 -2.27 -11.36
CA ILE A 21 -8.25 -3.51 -11.04
C ILE A 21 -7.57 -4.25 -9.90
N ILE A 22 -6.25 -4.46 -9.98
CA ILE A 22 -5.51 -5.17 -8.92
C ILE A 22 -5.49 -4.35 -7.63
N TYR A 23 -5.33 -3.03 -7.71
CA TYR A 23 -5.41 -2.13 -6.57
C TYR A 23 -6.76 -2.26 -5.85
N ASN A 24 -7.86 -2.22 -6.60
CA ASN A 24 -9.21 -2.35 -6.05
C ASN A 24 -9.47 -3.73 -5.42
N ILE A 25 -8.97 -4.81 -6.02
CA ILE A 25 -9.07 -6.16 -5.45
C ILE A 25 -8.28 -6.27 -4.15
N ALA A 26 -7.01 -5.85 -4.16
CA ALA A 26 -6.12 -5.91 -3.01
C ALA A 26 -6.64 -5.06 -1.85
N THR A 27 -7.07 -3.83 -2.13
CA THR A 27 -7.60 -2.93 -1.08
C THR A 27 -8.89 -3.45 -0.47
N ARG A 28 -9.81 -4.01 -1.27
CA ARG A 28 -11.02 -4.65 -0.74
C ARG A 28 -10.69 -5.88 0.10
N PHE A 29 -9.73 -6.69 -0.32
CA PHE A 29 -9.34 -7.89 0.42
C PHE A 29 -8.66 -7.57 1.75
N ILE A 30 -7.76 -6.59 1.77
CA ILE A 30 -6.97 -6.22 2.95
C ILE A 30 -7.80 -5.35 3.92
N PHE A 31 -8.51 -4.34 3.41
CA PHE A 31 -9.17 -3.31 4.23
C PHE A 31 -10.69 -3.43 4.29
N GLY A 32 -11.32 -4.26 3.45
CA GLY A 32 -12.79 -4.29 3.29
C GLY A 32 -13.58 -4.57 4.57
N ASN A 33 -12.99 -5.31 5.52
CA ASN A 33 -13.63 -5.64 6.80
C ASN A 33 -13.52 -4.53 7.86
N PHE A 34 -12.74 -3.48 7.60
CA PHE A 34 -12.44 -2.43 8.56
C PHE A 34 -12.97 -1.05 8.16
N GLY A 35 -13.61 -0.96 6.98
CA GLY A 35 -14.24 0.27 6.50
C GLY A 35 -13.26 1.43 6.32
N ASP A 36 -13.71 2.64 6.63
CA ASP A 36 -12.95 3.89 6.48
C ASP A 36 -12.22 4.31 7.76
N GLU A 37 -12.24 3.47 8.79
CA GLU A 37 -11.56 3.74 10.08
C GLU A 37 -10.04 3.54 10.02
N ILE A 38 -9.56 2.91 8.94
CA ILE A 38 -8.17 2.54 8.68
C ILE A 38 -7.65 3.32 7.48
N SER A 39 -6.57 4.07 7.67
CA SER A 39 -5.86 4.72 6.58
C SER A 39 -5.28 3.70 5.61
N ARG A 40 -5.33 4.03 4.32
CA ARG A 40 -4.80 3.20 3.23
C ARG A 40 -3.61 3.87 2.52
N GLU A 41 -3.07 4.94 3.10
CA GLU A 41 -1.98 5.74 2.51
C GLU A 41 -0.67 4.94 2.32
N ASN A 42 -0.49 3.89 3.10
CA ASN A 42 0.60 2.91 2.99
C ASN A 42 0.44 1.93 1.81
N PHE A 43 -0.66 2.01 1.04
CA PHE A 43 -0.90 1.20 -0.14
C PHE A 43 -1.13 2.09 -1.37
N GLN A 44 -0.31 1.95 -2.40
CA GLN A 44 -0.27 2.89 -3.51
C GLN A 44 -0.55 2.22 -4.86
N HIS A 45 -1.36 2.85 -5.70
CA HIS A 45 -1.58 2.43 -7.08
C HIS A 45 -0.45 3.00 -7.95
N VAL A 46 0.65 2.25 -8.03
CA VAL A 46 1.85 2.60 -8.80
C VAL A 46 2.40 1.32 -9.44
N ASP A 47 2.62 1.36 -10.75
CA ASP A 47 3.39 0.30 -11.42
C ASP A 47 4.89 0.46 -11.08
N THR A 48 5.40 -0.47 -10.29
CA THR A 48 6.81 -0.50 -9.87
C THR A 48 7.71 -1.22 -10.88
N THR A 49 7.14 -1.87 -11.91
CA THR A 49 7.90 -2.60 -12.94
C THR A 49 8.99 -1.76 -13.61
N PRO A 50 8.74 -0.53 -14.09
CA PRO A 50 9.80 0.28 -14.71
C PRO A 50 10.90 0.66 -13.70
N TYR A 51 10.52 1.05 -12.48
CA TYR A 51 11.46 1.42 -11.42
C TYR A 51 12.34 0.24 -10.98
N ALA A 52 11.78 -0.97 -10.92
CA ALA A 52 12.53 -2.18 -10.62
C ALA A 52 13.54 -2.52 -11.72
N LYS A 53 13.16 -2.37 -13.00
CA LYS A 53 14.06 -2.60 -14.15
C LYS A 53 15.22 -1.61 -14.18
N GLU A 54 14.98 -0.37 -13.79
CA GLU A 54 15.99 0.70 -13.79
C GLU A 54 16.81 0.77 -12.48
N GLY A 55 16.52 -0.09 -11.50
CA GLY A 55 17.21 -0.06 -10.19
C GLY A 55 16.80 1.13 -9.30
N ASN A 56 15.71 1.83 -9.64
CA ASN A 56 15.23 3.05 -8.99
C ASN A 56 14.11 2.78 -7.96
N LEU A 57 13.90 1.52 -7.55
CA LEU A 57 12.80 1.15 -6.66
C LEU A 57 12.88 1.85 -5.29
N GLN A 58 14.09 2.06 -4.75
CA GLN A 58 14.25 2.77 -3.47
C GLN A 58 13.74 4.21 -3.56
N LYS A 59 13.99 4.89 -4.68
CA LYS A 59 13.56 6.29 -4.88
C LYS A 59 12.04 6.43 -4.82
N ILE A 60 11.29 5.50 -5.41
CA ILE A 60 9.82 5.55 -5.36
C ILE A 60 9.29 5.14 -3.98
N ILE A 61 9.98 4.23 -3.27
CA ILE A 61 9.67 3.91 -1.87
C ILE A 61 9.83 5.15 -0.99
N ASP A 62 10.96 5.86 -1.12
CA ASP A 62 11.23 7.06 -0.33
C ASP A 62 10.26 8.20 -0.70
N GLU A 63 9.91 8.37 -1.97
CA GLU A 63 8.93 9.38 -2.40
C GLU A 63 7.52 9.12 -1.85
N LYS A 64 7.10 7.85 -1.78
CA LYS A 64 5.74 7.49 -1.35
C LYS A 64 5.62 7.25 0.15
N PHE A 65 6.66 6.74 0.79
CA PHE A 65 6.64 6.26 2.18
C PHE A 65 7.76 6.81 3.06
N GLY A 66 8.74 7.52 2.50
CA GLY A 66 9.80 8.18 3.26
C GLY A 66 9.27 9.40 4.00
N LYS A 67 8.80 9.19 5.22
CA LYS A 67 8.59 10.24 6.22
C LYS A 67 9.86 10.45 7.05
#